data_AF-A0A2V9CC74-F1
#
_entry.id   AF-A0A2V9CC74-F1
#
_cell.length_a   1.000
_cell.length_b   1.000
_cell.length_c   1.000
_cell.angle_alpha   90.00
_cell.angle_beta   90.00
_cell.angle_gamma   90.00
#
_symmetry.space_group_name_H-M   'P 1'
#
loop_
_entity.id
_entity.type
_entity.pdbx_description
1 polymer ?
#
loop_
_entity_poly.entity_id
_entity_poly.type
_entity_poly.pdbx_seq_one_letter_code
_entity_poly.pdbx_strand_id
1 'polypeptide(L)'
;MSPSVFVVEALNESGSVVATGSGVAVAPSKVVTNKHVIREGVVWRVRHGSKTWPATLTHLDPDHDLCRLKAEGLKAPPVTVRASSTLAVGERVYTIGAPEGLELSLSEGLISGLREFEQVRLIQTSAAISPGSSGGGLFDNQGRLVGITTFFLKEGQNLNFALPGEWVRELMQERQMPHSIVTAPSAGEEESNSPIQCISEGIYDADGKICIGPGPEKYDSISPVDDDG
;
A
#
# COMPACT_ATOMS: atom_id res chain seq x y z
N MET A 1 14.45 -11.40 0.39
CA MET A 1 13.26 -10.55 0.56
C MET A 1 13.61 -9.07 0.47
N SER A 2 14.59 -8.55 1.22
CA SER A 2 15.01 -7.13 1.13
C SER A 2 15.41 -6.59 -0.26
N PRO A 3 16.07 -7.33 -1.19
CA PRO A 3 16.47 -6.75 -2.48
C PRO A 3 15.30 -6.49 -3.45
N SER A 4 14.09 -6.87 -3.04
CA SER A 4 12.86 -6.69 -3.81
C SER A 4 11.93 -5.65 -3.17
N VAL A 5 12.34 -4.97 -2.10
CA VAL A 5 11.54 -3.92 -1.44
C VAL A 5 12.26 -2.59 -1.54
N PHE A 6 11.51 -1.53 -1.78
CA PHE A 6 12.02 -0.20 -2.10
C PHE A 6 11.22 0.87 -1.36
N VAL A 7 11.80 2.06 -1.21
CA VAL A 7 11.02 3.25 -0.88
C VAL A 7 10.36 3.78 -2.14
N VAL A 8 9.12 4.22 -2.02
CA VAL A 8 8.41 4.99 -3.05
C VAL A 8 8.20 6.39 -2.51
N GLU A 9 8.60 7.38 -3.29
CA GLU A 9 8.42 8.80 -2.96
C GLU A 9 7.56 9.45 -4.03
N ALA A 10 6.55 10.19 -3.58
CA ALA A 10 5.68 11.02 -4.41
C ALA A 10 6.08 12.49 -4.22
N LEU A 11 6.31 13.19 -5.32
CA LEU A 11 6.83 14.55 -5.36
C LEU A 11 5.80 15.49 -6.01
N ASN A 12 5.68 16.70 -5.49
CA ASN A 12 4.88 17.76 -6.10
C ASN A 12 5.61 18.42 -7.29
N GLU A 13 4.99 19.43 -7.90
CA GLU A 13 5.55 20.17 -9.05
C GLU A 13 6.87 20.88 -8.73
N SER A 14 7.09 21.27 -7.46
CA SER A 14 8.36 21.89 -7.02
C SER A 14 9.47 20.87 -6.74
N GLY A 15 9.20 19.56 -6.89
CA GLY A 15 10.15 18.50 -6.60
C GLY A 15 10.32 18.20 -5.11
N SER A 16 9.42 18.69 -4.26
CA SER A 16 9.39 18.38 -2.83
C SER A 16 8.67 17.05 -2.61
N VAL A 17 9.22 16.18 -1.75
CA VAL A 17 8.55 14.94 -1.36
C VAL A 17 7.34 15.29 -0.51
N VAL A 18 6.16 14.88 -0.97
CA VAL A 18 4.87 15.12 -0.29
C VAL A 18 4.31 13.86 0.35
N ALA A 19 4.69 12.68 -0.15
CA ALA A 19 4.36 11.41 0.47
C ALA A 19 5.49 10.39 0.28
N THR A 20 5.62 9.50 1.27
CA THR A 20 6.59 8.40 1.27
C THR A 20 5.89 7.12 1.68
N GLY A 21 6.19 6.05 0.97
CA GLY A 21 5.77 4.70 1.28
C GLY A 21 6.82 3.68 0.86
N SER A 22 6.38 2.45 0.74
CA SER A 22 7.18 1.31 0.34
C SER A 22 6.66 0.75 -0.99
N GLY A 23 7.46 -0.08 -1.65
CA GLY A 23 7.08 -0.76 -2.87
C GLY A 23 7.78 -2.11 -3.00
N VAL A 24 7.14 -3.05 -3.69
CA VAL A 24 7.66 -4.39 -3.92
C VAL A 24 7.92 -4.62 -5.42
N ALA A 25 9.11 -5.08 -5.78
CA ALA A 25 9.44 -5.44 -7.15
C ALA A 25 8.75 -6.75 -7.56
N VAL A 26 8.00 -6.66 -8.66
CA VAL A 26 7.24 -7.76 -9.26
C VAL A 26 7.81 -8.17 -10.62
N ALA A 27 8.70 -7.34 -11.16
CA ALA A 27 9.58 -7.61 -12.30
C ALA A 27 10.80 -6.67 -12.19
N PRO A 28 11.87 -6.85 -13.00
CA PRO A 28 13.12 -6.09 -12.87
C PRO A 28 12.98 -4.58 -12.70
N SER A 29 12.08 -3.95 -13.44
CA SER A 29 11.81 -2.51 -13.37
C SER A 29 10.39 -2.18 -12.93
N LYS A 30 9.60 -3.18 -12.50
CA LYS A 30 8.18 -2.98 -12.14
C LYS A 30 8.02 -3.12 -10.62
N VAL A 31 7.56 -2.06 -9.99
CA VAL A 31 7.34 -1.98 -8.55
C VAL A 31 5.85 -1.76 -8.31
N VAL A 32 5.25 -2.59 -7.46
CA VAL A 32 3.89 -2.39 -6.97
C VAL A 32 3.93 -1.69 -5.63
N THR A 33 3.00 -0.75 -5.43
CA THR A 33 2.79 -0.03 -4.17
C THR A 33 1.30 0.26 -4.02
N ASN A 34 0.89 0.88 -2.91
CA ASN A 34 -0.48 1.32 -2.76
C ASN A 34 -0.79 2.57 -3.59
N LYS A 35 -2.03 2.72 -4.04
CA LYS A 35 -2.47 3.94 -4.75
C LYS A 35 -2.36 5.17 -3.84
N HIS A 36 -2.75 5.06 -2.57
CA HIS A 36 -2.72 6.21 -1.67
C HIS A 36 -1.30 6.76 -1.43
N VAL A 37 -0.24 5.95 -1.59
CA VAL A 37 1.16 6.39 -1.48
C VAL A 37 1.53 7.39 -2.58
N ILE A 38 0.95 7.23 -3.77
CA ILE A 38 1.33 8.02 -4.95
C ILE A 38 0.39 9.21 -5.21
N ARG A 39 -0.77 9.27 -4.54
CA ARG A 39 -1.91 10.13 -4.91
C ARG A 39 -1.63 11.63 -4.85
N GLU A 40 -0.75 12.06 -3.95
CA GLU A 40 -0.47 13.49 -3.72
C GLU A 40 0.68 14.01 -4.60
N GLY A 41 1.40 13.11 -5.28
CA GLY A 41 2.50 13.46 -6.16
C GLY A 41 2.12 13.50 -7.64
N VAL A 42 2.84 14.35 -8.37
CA VAL A 42 2.80 14.44 -9.84
C VAL A 42 4.05 13.80 -10.48
N VAL A 43 5.09 13.57 -9.68
CA VAL A 43 6.32 12.87 -10.07
C VAL A 43 6.61 11.79 -9.02
N TRP A 44 7.10 10.63 -9.46
CA TRP A 44 7.43 9.53 -8.56
C TRP A 44 8.87 9.06 -8.76
N ARG A 45 9.46 8.56 -7.67
CA ARG A 45 10.76 7.88 -7.74
C ARG A 45 10.78 6.70 -6.78
N VAL A 46 11.58 5.70 -7.16
CA VAL A 46 11.86 4.52 -6.35
C VAL A 46 13.28 4.66 -5.78
N ARG A 47 13.48 4.32 -4.51
CA ARG A 47 14.78 4.48 -3.83
C ARG A 47 15.17 3.23 -3.05
N HIS A 48 16.47 2.95 -3.00
CA HIS A 48 17.08 1.90 -2.20
C HIS A 48 18.52 2.28 -1.84
N GLY A 49 18.75 2.69 -0.60
CA GLY A 49 20.00 3.27 -0.16
C GLY A 49 20.17 4.66 -0.76
N SER A 50 21.37 4.89 -1.28
CA SER A 50 21.72 6.11 -2.04
C SER A 50 21.27 6.08 -3.50
N LYS A 51 20.67 4.97 -3.97
CA LYS A 51 20.24 4.83 -5.37
C LYS A 51 18.79 5.23 -5.52
N THR A 52 18.53 6.01 -6.57
CA THR A 52 17.20 6.52 -6.90
C THR A 52 16.94 6.31 -8.38
N TRP A 53 15.73 5.88 -8.71
CA TRP A 53 15.26 5.64 -10.07
C TRP A 53 14.00 6.48 -10.31
N PRO A 54 13.95 7.31 -11.37
CA PRO A 54 12.72 7.93 -11.81
C PRO A 54 11.67 6.87 -12.11
N ALA A 55 10.41 7.14 -11.74
CA ALA A 55 9.35 6.18 -11.89
C ALA A 55 8.14 6.77 -12.62
N THR A 56 7.52 5.98 -13.49
CA THR A 56 6.29 6.32 -14.19
C THR A 56 5.16 5.39 -13.79
N LEU A 57 3.96 5.92 -13.59
CA LEU A 57 2.76 5.10 -13.39
C LEU A 57 2.43 4.32 -14.67
N THR A 58 2.32 2.99 -14.56
CA THR A 58 2.03 2.10 -15.71
C THR A 58 0.74 1.30 -15.57
N HIS A 59 0.17 1.26 -14.37
CA HIS A 59 -1.13 0.66 -14.10
C HIS A 59 -1.65 1.23 -12.79
N LEU A 60 -2.95 1.46 -12.73
CA LEU A 60 -3.65 1.94 -11.54
C LEU A 60 -4.85 1.03 -11.32
N ASP A 61 -5.00 0.56 -10.08
CA ASP A 61 -6.11 -0.26 -9.62
C ASP A 61 -6.72 0.40 -8.38
N PRO A 62 -7.64 1.37 -8.58
CA PRO A 62 -8.26 2.10 -7.48
C PRO A 62 -9.07 1.22 -6.53
N ASP A 63 -9.71 0.17 -7.04
CA ASP A 63 -10.62 -0.67 -6.27
C ASP A 63 -9.86 -1.50 -5.23
N HIS A 64 -8.63 -1.89 -5.55
CA HIS A 64 -7.75 -2.63 -4.65
C HIS A 64 -6.69 -1.76 -3.94
N ASP A 65 -6.74 -0.42 -4.07
CA ASP A 65 -5.70 0.49 -3.55
C ASP A 65 -4.28 0.07 -3.97
N LEU A 66 -4.11 -0.35 -5.23
CA LEU A 66 -2.81 -0.75 -5.77
C LEU A 66 -2.45 0.05 -7.02
N CYS A 67 -1.15 0.18 -7.27
CA CYS A 67 -0.65 0.69 -8.53
C CYS A 67 0.68 0.04 -8.89
N ARG A 68 1.05 0.12 -10.17
CA ARG A 68 2.33 -0.36 -10.68
C ARG A 68 3.12 0.79 -11.28
N LEU A 69 4.29 1.03 -10.69
CA LEU A 69 5.30 1.94 -11.19
C LEU A 69 6.33 1.20 -12.04
N LYS A 70 6.83 1.86 -13.08
CA LYS A 70 8.03 1.44 -13.81
C LYS A 70 9.19 2.33 -13.38
N ALA A 71 10.17 1.76 -12.69
CA ALA A 71 11.39 2.43 -12.25
C ALA A 71 12.47 2.29 -13.33
N GLU A 72 12.78 3.38 -14.02
CA GLU A 72 13.69 3.36 -15.18
C GLU A 72 15.12 3.01 -14.75
N GLY A 73 15.68 1.95 -15.34
CA GLY A 73 17.04 1.48 -15.02
C GLY A 73 17.15 0.59 -13.77
N LEU A 74 16.05 0.35 -13.04
CA LEU A 74 16.03 -0.63 -11.95
C LEU A 74 16.14 -2.06 -12.52
N LYS A 75 16.91 -2.91 -11.81
CA LYS A 75 17.04 -4.35 -12.08
C LYS A 75 16.94 -5.13 -10.77
N ALA A 76 15.71 -5.33 -10.31
CA ALA A 76 15.40 -6.05 -9.08
C ALA A 76 14.96 -7.50 -9.33
N PRO A 77 15.27 -8.45 -8.43
CA PRO A 77 14.64 -9.76 -8.47
C PRO A 77 13.14 -9.64 -8.14
N PRO A 78 12.23 -10.22 -8.94
CA PRO A 78 10.81 -10.22 -8.62
C PRO A 78 10.53 -11.11 -7.40
N VAL A 79 9.52 -10.74 -6.62
CA VAL A 79 9.00 -11.61 -5.56
C VAL A 79 8.22 -12.79 -6.14
N THR A 80 8.25 -13.91 -5.43
CA THR A 80 7.31 -15.03 -5.64
C THR A 80 6.10 -14.86 -4.73
N VAL A 81 4.90 -15.19 -5.20
CA VAL A 81 3.65 -14.95 -4.47
C VAL A 81 3.02 -16.25 -3.98
N ARG A 82 2.71 -16.33 -2.68
CA ARG A 82 1.87 -17.38 -2.08
C ARG A 82 0.44 -16.84 -1.92
N ALA A 83 -0.55 -17.67 -2.27
CA ALA A 83 -1.95 -17.26 -2.19
C ALA A 83 -2.41 -17.13 -0.72
N SER A 84 -3.16 -16.06 -0.43
CA SER A 84 -3.72 -15.79 0.89
C SER A 84 -4.67 -16.88 1.38
N SER A 85 -5.29 -17.62 0.44
CA SER A 85 -6.15 -18.78 0.74
C SER A 85 -5.45 -19.96 1.39
N THR A 86 -4.12 -20.00 1.33
CA THR A 86 -3.30 -21.06 1.95
C THR A 86 -2.76 -20.66 3.31
N LEU A 87 -3.05 -19.45 3.79
CA LEU A 87 -2.58 -18.94 5.06
C LEU A 87 -3.45 -19.45 6.22
N ALA A 88 -2.84 -19.59 7.38
CA ALA A 88 -3.50 -19.89 8.63
C ALA A 88 -3.11 -18.88 9.72
N VAL A 89 -4.07 -18.62 10.63
CA VAL A 89 -3.81 -17.86 11.85
C VAL A 89 -2.73 -18.55 12.68
N GLY A 90 -1.80 -17.77 13.22
CA GLY A 90 -0.64 -18.26 13.95
C GLY A 90 0.60 -18.55 13.08
N GLU A 91 0.50 -18.46 11.74
CA GLU A 91 1.68 -18.53 10.89
C GLU A 91 2.59 -17.33 11.10
N ARG A 92 3.90 -17.60 11.10
CA ARG A 92 4.94 -16.57 11.21
C ARG A 92 5.09 -15.83 9.89
N VAL A 93 5.16 -14.51 9.99
CA VAL A 93 5.27 -13.60 8.84
C VAL A 93 6.21 -12.43 9.17
N TYR A 94 6.71 -11.81 8.11
CA TYR A 94 7.65 -10.70 8.18
C TYR A 94 7.15 -9.53 7.35
N THR A 95 7.06 -8.34 7.93
CA THR A 95 6.88 -7.12 7.14
C THR A 95 8.25 -6.59 6.75
N ILE A 96 8.37 -6.15 5.50
CA ILE A 96 9.53 -5.40 5.02
C ILE A 96 9.02 -4.16 4.31
N GLY A 97 9.50 -3.00 4.76
CA GLY A 97 9.16 -1.70 4.20
C GLY A 97 10.17 -0.64 4.62
N ALA A 98 9.78 0.61 4.49
CA ALA A 98 10.57 1.79 4.84
C ALA A 98 9.81 2.68 5.84
N PRO A 99 9.55 2.19 7.06
CA PRO A 99 8.87 2.95 8.09
C PRO A 99 9.66 4.22 8.44
N GLU A 100 8.98 5.36 8.52
CA GLU A 100 9.59 6.66 8.91
C GLU A 100 10.82 7.05 8.05
N GLY A 101 10.91 6.56 6.82
CA GLY A 101 12.07 6.78 5.94
C GLY A 101 13.33 5.99 6.32
N LEU A 102 13.27 5.15 7.37
CA LEU A 102 14.29 4.15 7.70
C LEU A 102 14.16 2.99 6.72
N GLU A 103 15.00 3.02 5.68
CA GLU A 103 14.93 2.03 4.61
C GLU A 103 15.10 0.58 5.13
N LEU A 104 14.23 -0.31 4.63
CA LEU A 104 14.35 -1.76 4.76
C LEU A 104 14.26 -2.28 6.19
N SER A 105 13.35 -1.72 6.98
CA SER A 105 13.05 -2.27 8.30
C SER A 105 12.29 -3.58 8.16
N LEU A 106 12.76 -4.60 8.86
CA LEU A 106 12.11 -5.91 8.96
C LEU A 106 11.45 -6.01 10.34
N SER A 107 10.14 -6.28 10.36
CA SER A 107 9.43 -6.65 11.59
C SER A 107 8.89 -8.06 11.47
N GLU A 108 8.92 -8.79 12.58
CA GLU A 108 8.40 -10.15 12.68
C GLU A 108 7.07 -10.14 13.43
N GLY A 109 6.17 -11.02 13.02
CA GLY A 109 4.93 -11.27 13.75
C GLY A 109 4.23 -12.53 13.28
N LEU A 110 2.95 -12.61 13.60
CA LEU A 110 2.08 -13.71 13.22
C LEU A 110 0.93 -13.19 12.36
N ILE A 111 0.29 -14.09 11.62
CA ILE A 111 -1.05 -13.87 11.11
C ILE A 111 -2.00 -13.94 12.31
N SER A 112 -2.54 -12.79 12.70
CA SER A 112 -3.45 -12.66 13.85
C SER A 112 -4.89 -12.92 13.48
N GLY A 113 -5.23 -12.82 12.19
CA GLY A 113 -6.58 -13.04 11.68
C GLY A 113 -6.62 -13.01 10.15
N LEU A 114 -7.57 -13.74 9.59
CA LEU A 114 -7.98 -13.60 8.20
C LEU A 114 -9.39 -13.06 8.21
N ARG A 115 -9.59 -11.87 7.67
CA ARG A 115 -10.88 -11.16 7.67
C ARG A 115 -11.43 -11.16 6.26
N GLU A 116 -12.74 -11.20 6.13
CA GLU A 116 -13.42 -10.96 4.86
C GLU A 116 -14.33 -9.75 5.04
N PHE A 117 -14.15 -8.75 4.20
CA PHE A 117 -14.97 -7.55 4.16
C PHE A 117 -15.33 -7.29 2.71
N GLU A 118 -16.63 -7.28 2.38
CA GLU A 118 -17.13 -7.05 1.02
C GLU A 118 -16.38 -7.86 -0.06
N GLN A 119 -16.20 -9.16 0.20
CA GLN A 119 -15.49 -10.11 -0.69
C GLN A 119 -13.97 -9.87 -0.82
N VAL A 120 -13.43 -8.84 -0.18
CA VAL A 120 -11.99 -8.65 -0.01
C VAL A 120 -11.50 -9.41 1.22
N ARG A 121 -10.51 -10.26 1.02
CA ARG A 121 -9.78 -10.89 2.12
C ARG A 121 -8.71 -9.94 2.65
N LEU A 122 -8.70 -9.67 3.94
CA LEU A 122 -7.64 -8.91 4.61
C LEU A 122 -6.82 -9.83 5.50
N ILE A 123 -5.51 -9.64 5.47
CA ILE A 123 -4.57 -10.36 6.34
C ILE A 123 -4.25 -9.46 7.52
N GLN A 124 -4.75 -9.81 8.70
CA GLN A 124 -4.42 -9.13 9.94
C GLN A 124 -3.12 -9.73 10.50
N THR A 125 -2.17 -8.89 10.89
CA THR A 125 -0.88 -9.33 11.43
C THR A 125 -0.46 -8.56 12.68
N SER A 126 0.30 -9.22 13.54
CA SER A 126 0.98 -8.60 14.67
C SER A 126 2.37 -8.04 14.30
N ALA A 127 2.86 -8.32 13.09
CA ALA A 127 4.10 -7.74 12.59
C ALA A 127 3.91 -6.23 12.45
N ALA A 128 4.87 -5.45 12.96
CA ALA A 128 4.69 -4.01 13.05
C ALA A 128 4.55 -3.38 11.66
N ILE A 129 3.56 -2.49 11.54
CA ILE A 129 3.35 -1.59 10.41
C ILE A 129 3.27 -0.18 11.00
N SER A 130 3.97 0.76 10.40
CA SER A 130 3.94 2.18 10.78
C SER A 130 3.94 3.06 9.53
N PRO A 131 3.75 4.40 9.65
CA PRO A 131 3.82 5.30 8.51
C PRO A 131 5.08 5.04 7.65
N GLY A 132 4.91 4.98 6.33
CA GLY A 132 5.96 4.61 5.37
C GLY A 132 6.04 3.12 5.03
N SER A 133 5.41 2.23 5.82
CA SER A 133 5.33 0.79 5.52
C SER A 133 4.32 0.47 4.41
N SER A 134 3.34 1.34 4.14
CA SER A 134 2.31 1.13 3.12
C SER A 134 2.91 0.90 1.74
N GLY A 135 2.44 -0.11 1.01
CA GLY A 135 2.96 -0.58 -0.27
C GLY A 135 4.15 -1.53 -0.16
N GLY A 136 4.62 -1.81 1.06
CA GLY A 136 5.63 -2.81 1.37
C GLY A 136 5.09 -4.23 1.29
N GLY A 137 5.89 -5.20 1.70
CA GLY A 137 5.51 -6.61 1.61
C GLY A 137 5.37 -7.28 2.97
N LEU A 138 4.35 -8.11 3.08
CA LEU A 138 4.23 -9.16 4.10
C LEU A 138 4.70 -10.48 3.49
N PHE A 139 5.65 -11.15 4.13
CA PHE A 139 6.33 -12.33 3.61
C PHE A 139 6.23 -13.51 4.57
N ASP A 140 6.19 -14.73 4.03
CA ASP A 140 6.33 -15.95 4.83
C ASP A 140 7.81 -16.32 5.08
N ASN A 141 8.03 -17.40 5.83
CA ASN A 141 9.37 -17.91 6.17
C ASN A 141 10.21 -18.31 4.95
N GLN A 142 9.60 -18.55 3.79
CA GLN A 142 10.28 -18.87 2.54
C GLN A 142 10.55 -17.62 1.69
N GLY A 143 10.17 -16.44 2.19
CA GLY A 143 10.30 -15.17 1.49
C GLY A 143 9.34 -14.99 0.33
N ARG A 144 8.24 -15.74 0.31
CA ARG A 144 7.15 -15.53 -0.64
C ARG A 144 6.28 -14.39 -0.14
N LEU A 145 5.91 -13.48 -1.03
CA LEU A 145 4.95 -12.42 -0.73
C LEU A 145 3.59 -13.07 -0.46
N VAL A 146 3.04 -12.79 0.72
CA VAL A 146 1.69 -13.21 1.11
C VAL A 146 0.71 -12.03 1.13
N GLY A 147 1.21 -10.80 1.25
CA GLY A 147 0.37 -9.60 1.19
C GLY A 147 1.13 -8.29 0.97
N ILE A 148 0.41 -7.23 0.64
CA ILE A 148 0.92 -5.85 0.55
C ILE A 148 0.46 -5.09 1.78
N THR A 149 1.40 -4.57 2.57
CA THR A 149 1.11 -3.79 3.79
C THR A 149 0.37 -2.51 3.41
N THR A 150 -0.72 -2.17 4.09
CA THR A 150 -1.57 -1.01 3.69
C THR A 150 -1.85 -0.05 4.83
N PHE A 151 -2.59 -0.44 5.86
CA PHE A 151 -2.99 0.42 6.97
C PHE A 151 -2.90 -0.30 8.31
N PHE A 152 -3.01 0.47 9.38
CA PHE A 152 -3.06 0.02 10.77
C PHE A 152 -4.09 0.85 11.51
N LEU A 153 -4.67 0.31 12.59
CA LEU A 153 -5.59 1.03 13.45
C LEU A 153 -4.83 1.56 14.66
N LYS A 154 -4.68 2.88 14.78
CA LYS A 154 -3.93 3.55 15.87
C LYS A 154 -4.48 3.24 17.26
N GLU A 155 -5.80 3.17 17.39
CA GLU A 155 -6.51 2.90 18.65
C GLU A 155 -6.59 1.39 18.96
N GLY A 156 -6.35 0.55 17.95
CA GLY A 156 -6.32 -0.89 18.09
C GLY A 156 -4.94 -1.37 18.54
N GLN A 157 -4.88 -2.11 19.65
CA GLN A 157 -3.67 -2.74 20.18
C GLN A 157 -2.94 -3.61 19.13
N ASN A 158 -2.06 -2.99 18.34
CA ASN A 158 -1.26 -3.64 17.30
C ASN A 158 -2.09 -4.33 16.18
N LEU A 159 -3.14 -3.66 15.71
CA LEU A 159 -3.96 -4.12 14.57
C LEU A 159 -3.37 -3.61 13.24
N ASN A 160 -2.65 -4.48 12.54
CA ASN A 160 -2.01 -4.17 11.27
C ASN A 160 -2.60 -5.02 10.15
N PHE A 161 -2.72 -4.45 8.94
CA PHE A 161 -3.40 -5.11 7.83
C PHE A 161 -2.59 -5.09 6.53
N ALA A 162 -2.71 -6.19 5.79
CA ALA A 162 -2.19 -6.34 4.45
C ALA A 162 -3.26 -6.84 3.47
N LEU A 163 -3.20 -6.34 2.25
CA LEU A 163 -3.99 -6.80 1.11
C LEU A 163 -3.45 -8.15 0.59
N PRO A 164 -4.26 -9.03 -0.02
CA PRO A 164 -3.81 -10.32 -0.53
C PRO A 164 -2.68 -10.18 -1.56
N GLY A 165 -1.62 -10.96 -1.38
CA GLY A 165 -0.46 -10.91 -2.28
C GLY A 165 -0.80 -11.35 -3.70
N GLU A 166 -1.81 -12.20 -3.88
CA GLU A 166 -2.27 -12.66 -5.20
C GLU A 166 -2.81 -11.54 -6.10
N TRP A 167 -3.30 -10.43 -5.55
CA TRP A 167 -3.75 -9.28 -6.37
C TRP A 167 -2.60 -8.68 -7.18
N VAL A 168 -1.38 -8.79 -6.68
CA VAL A 168 -0.16 -8.38 -7.38
C VAL A 168 0.06 -9.20 -8.67
N ARG A 169 -0.50 -10.40 -8.79
CA ARG A 169 -0.35 -11.24 -9.99
C ARG A 169 -1.01 -10.62 -11.22
N GLU A 170 -2.12 -9.89 -11.05
CA GLU A 170 -2.75 -9.18 -12.15
C GLU A 170 -1.85 -8.03 -12.61
N LEU A 171 -1.22 -7.34 -11.66
CA LEU A 171 -0.22 -6.30 -11.92
C LEU A 171 1.10 -6.85 -12.49
N MET A 172 1.37 -8.14 -12.39
CA MET A 172 2.49 -8.76 -13.09
C MET A 172 2.22 -8.91 -14.59
N GLN A 173 0.95 -9.00 -14.99
CA GLN A 173 0.58 -9.16 -16.40
C GLN A 173 0.76 -7.83 -17.15
N GLU A 174 1.28 -7.91 -18.38
CA GLU A 174 1.41 -6.76 -19.28
C GLU A 174 0.07 -6.37 -19.91
N ARG A 175 -0.95 -6.14 -19.09
CA ARG A 175 -2.12 -5.40 -19.54
C ARG A 175 -1.73 -3.94 -19.61
N GLN A 176 -1.42 -3.51 -20.83
CA GLN A 176 -1.26 -2.12 -21.16
C GLN A 176 -2.62 -1.46 -20.96
N MET A 177 -2.67 -0.37 -20.18
CA MET A 177 -3.85 0.49 -20.19
C MET A 177 -4.13 0.85 -21.65
N PRO A 178 -5.38 0.74 -22.16
CA PRO A 178 -5.71 1.43 -23.39
C PRO A 178 -5.28 2.89 -23.22
N HIS A 179 -4.52 3.38 -24.20
CA HIS A 179 -3.92 4.72 -24.20
C HIS A 179 -5.01 5.78 -24.34
N SER A 180 -5.74 5.98 -23.26
CA SER A 180 -6.86 6.89 -23.08
C SER A 180 -7.17 6.68 -21.59
N ILE A 181 -6.82 7.53 -20.62
CA ILE A 181 -6.87 8.98 -20.61
C ILE A 181 -5.81 9.42 -19.56
N VAL A 182 -4.63 9.86 -19.98
CA VAL A 182 -3.82 10.81 -19.17
C VAL A 182 -3.94 12.14 -19.90
N THR A 183 -5.16 12.66 -19.95
CA THR A 183 -5.34 14.10 -20.07
C THR A 183 -5.48 14.61 -18.64
N ALA A 184 -4.75 15.69 -18.33
CA ALA A 184 -5.14 16.55 -17.21
C ALA A 184 -6.65 16.76 -17.26
N PRO A 185 -7.37 16.80 -16.12
CA PRO A 185 -8.82 16.91 -16.13
C PRO A 185 -9.21 18.11 -17.01
N SER A 186 -9.93 17.83 -18.10
CA SER A 186 -10.55 18.88 -18.90
C SER A 186 -11.58 19.56 -18.01
N ALA A 187 -11.44 20.87 -17.83
CA ALA A 187 -12.40 21.70 -17.14
C ALA A 187 -13.80 21.46 -17.74
N GLY A 188 -14.69 20.79 -17.00
CA GLY A 188 -16.08 20.64 -17.42
C GLY A 188 -16.86 19.44 -16.90
N GLU A 189 -16.22 18.41 -16.32
CA GLU A 189 -16.95 17.33 -15.65
C GLU A 189 -16.99 17.62 -14.15
N GLU A 190 -18.10 18.17 -13.67
CA GLU A 190 -18.44 18.20 -12.25
C GLU A 190 -18.66 16.74 -11.79
N GLU A 191 -17.58 16.04 -11.43
CA GLU A 191 -17.68 14.97 -10.44
C GLU A 191 -18.29 15.60 -9.18
N SER A 192 -19.37 15.00 -8.69
CA SER A 192 -20.05 15.46 -7.47
C SER A 192 -19.02 15.62 -6.37
N ASN A 193 -18.73 16.86 -6.01
CA ASN A 193 -17.72 17.26 -5.03
C ASN A 193 -18.21 16.99 -3.59
N SER A 194 -18.80 15.82 -3.38
CA SER A 194 -19.07 15.28 -2.06
C SER A 194 -17.77 14.65 -1.56
N PRO A 195 -17.25 15.06 -0.40
CA PRO A 195 -16.09 14.40 0.18
C PRO A 195 -16.38 12.90 0.29
N ILE A 196 -15.45 12.06 -0.17
CA ILE A 196 -15.48 10.61 0.09
C ILE A 196 -15.45 10.44 1.61
N GLN A 197 -16.62 10.27 2.19
CA GLN A 197 -16.77 10.13 3.63
C GLN A 197 -16.56 8.65 3.96
N CYS A 198 -15.35 8.32 4.38
CA CYS A 198 -15.10 7.05 5.03
C CYS A 198 -16.10 6.96 6.19
N ILE A 199 -16.95 5.94 6.19
CA ILE A 199 -17.77 5.65 7.37
C ILE A 199 -16.79 5.48 8.54
N SER A 200 -17.07 6.12 9.67
CA SER A 200 -16.14 6.38 10.77
C SER A 200 -15.46 5.14 11.41
N GLU A 201 -15.78 3.95 10.92
CA GLU A 201 -15.23 2.66 11.36
C GLU A 201 -14.73 1.77 10.20
N GLY A 202 -14.73 2.25 8.95
CA GLY A 202 -14.55 1.43 7.76
C GLY A 202 -13.38 1.84 6.85
N ILE A 203 -12.72 0.83 6.30
CA ILE A 203 -11.66 0.90 5.27
C ILE A 203 -12.25 1.18 3.89
N TYR A 204 -13.57 1.17 3.74
CA TYR A 204 -14.28 1.27 2.47
C TYR A 204 -15.37 2.35 2.52
N ASP A 205 -15.69 2.97 1.38
CA ASP A 205 -16.87 3.84 1.25
C ASP A 205 -18.17 3.03 1.12
N ALA A 206 -19.29 3.74 1.01
CA ALA A 206 -20.62 3.15 0.83
C ALA A 206 -20.78 2.38 -0.50
N ASP A 207 -19.85 2.54 -1.44
CA ASP A 207 -19.82 1.84 -2.73
C ASP A 207 -18.85 0.65 -2.72
N GLY A 208 -18.23 0.36 -1.57
CA GLY A 208 -17.29 -0.73 -1.36
C GLY A 208 -15.90 -0.53 -1.96
N LYS A 209 -15.49 0.72 -2.20
CA LYS A 209 -14.13 1.06 -2.61
C LYS A 209 -13.26 1.35 -1.41
N ILE A 210 -11.99 0.92 -1.45
CA ILE A 210 -11.04 1.21 -0.37
C ILE A 210 -10.89 2.73 -0.22
N CYS A 211 -11.32 3.22 0.94
CA CYS A 211 -11.24 4.60 1.38
C CYS A 211 -10.39 4.65 2.64
N ILE A 212 -9.08 4.84 2.45
CA ILE A 212 -8.18 5.18 3.54
C ILE A 212 -8.34 6.67 3.76
N GLY A 213 -8.97 7.03 4.88
CA GLY A 213 -9.21 8.41 5.29
C GLY A 213 -7.96 9.30 5.22
N PRO A 214 -8.12 10.63 5.37
CA PRO A 214 -6.98 11.53 5.45
C PRO A 214 -6.02 11.01 6.51
N GLY A 215 -4.72 11.09 6.22
CA GLY A 215 -3.66 10.47 7.02
C GLY A 215 -3.66 10.85 8.50
N PRO A 216 -2.62 10.45 9.25
CA PRO A 216 -2.61 10.42 10.72
C PRO A 216 -2.93 11.73 11.46
N GLU A 217 -3.05 12.87 10.78
CA GLU A 217 -3.24 14.22 11.34
C GLU A 217 -4.68 14.59 11.73
N LYS A 218 -5.69 13.73 11.50
CA LYS A 218 -7.09 14.05 11.86
C LYS A 218 -7.68 13.30 13.07
N TYR A 219 -6.86 12.56 13.82
CA TYR A 219 -7.34 11.77 14.98
C TYR A 219 -7.22 12.47 16.35
N ASP A 220 -6.81 13.75 16.40
CA ASP A 220 -6.60 14.50 17.65
C ASP A 220 -7.88 15.02 18.34
N SER A 221 -9.07 14.56 17.95
CA SER A 221 -10.33 15.06 18.52
C SER A 221 -11.36 13.98 18.86
N ILE A 222 -10.92 12.90 19.51
CA ILE A 222 -11.85 11.95 20.14
C ILE A 222 -11.58 11.96 21.65
N SER A 223 -12.47 12.61 22.39
CA SER A 223 -12.49 12.57 23.86
C SER A 223 -12.95 11.18 24.33
N PRO A 224 -12.48 10.69 25.49
CA PRO A 224 -13.01 9.46 26.09
C PRO A 224 -14.50 9.63 26.39
N VAL A 225 -15.29 8.58 26.13
CA VAL A 225 -16.66 8.51 26.64
C VAL A 225 -16.56 8.18 28.13
N ASP A 226 -17.10 9.06 28.97
CA ASP A 226 -17.19 8.87 30.41
C ASP A 226 -17.92 7.56 30.74
N ASP A 227 -17.30 6.76 31.60
CA ASP A 227 -17.88 5.56 32.21
C ASP A 227 -18.65 6.00 33.45
N ASP A 228 -19.94 6.31 33.29
CA ASP A 228 -20.86 6.53 34.40
C ASP A 228 -21.47 5.19 34.82
N GLY A 229 -21.09 4.75 36.02
CA GLY A 229 -21.63 3.58 36.72
C GLY A 229 -22.99 3.79 37.39
#